data_AF-J4KCN6-F1
#
_entry.id   AF-J4KCN6-F1
#
_cell.length_a   1.000
_cell.length_b   1.000
_cell.length_c   1.000
_cell.angle_alpha   90.00
_cell.angle_beta   90.00
_cell.angle_gamma   90.00
#
_symmetry.space_group_name_H-M   'P 1'
#
loop_
_entity.id
_entity.type
_entity.pdbx_description
1 polymer ?
#
loop_
_entity_poly.entity_id
_entity_poly.type
_entity_poly.pdbx_seq_one_letter_code
_entity_poly.pdbx_strand_id
1 'polypeptide(L)'
;MAEIDMTNPQPCTKYRDAATTEWVAKLYEETHEVAQEAIKLFCLHCARCGEEDEAAIEAVETNLAEELTDVITVCVSWLDALGYDEKARGVVQWRVNEKNKKRGYV
;
A
#
# COMPACT_ATOMS: atom_id res chain seq x y z
N MET A 1 17.15 9.84 -20.75
CA MET A 1 16.67 9.59 -19.38
C MET A 1 16.66 8.09 -19.20
N ALA A 2 17.13 7.57 -18.07
CA ALA A 2 16.97 6.14 -17.78
C ALA A 2 15.48 5.81 -17.72
N GLU A 3 15.10 4.63 -18.19
CA GLU A 3 13.74 4.11 -18.07
C GLU A 3 13.39 3.96 -16.58
N ILE A 4 12.18 4.38 -16.20
CA ILE A 4 11.70 4.27 -14.81
C ILE A 4 11.32 2.80 -14.57
N ASP A 5 11.84 2.21 -13.50
CA ASP A 5 11.51 0.85 -13.12
C ASP A 5 10.10 0.80 -12.48
N MET A 6 9.14 0.32 -13.26
CA MET A 6 7.74 0.20 -12.85
C MET A 6 7.47 -0.97 -11.89
N THR A 7 8.47 -1.80 -11.59
CA THR A 7 8.36 -2.88 -10.59
C THR A 7 8.68 -2.40 -9.17
N ASN A 8 9.21 -1.18 -9.04
CA ASN A 8 9.45 -0.51 -7.77
C ASN A 8 8.37 0.55 -7.50
N PRO A 9 8.03 0.80 -6.22
CA PRO A 9 7.09 1.86 -5.88
C PRO A 9 7.55 3.23 -6.38
N GLN A 10 6.82 3.78 -7.35
CA GLN A 10 7.05 5.10 -7.91
C GLN A 10 6.13 6.14 -7.25
N PRO A 11 6.63 7.34 -6.92
CA PRO A 11 5.78 8.38 -6.36
C PRO A 11 4.80 8.92 -7.41
N CYS A 12 3.53 9.02 -7.03
CA CYS A 12 2.53 9.77 -7.76
C CYS A 12 2.76 11.27 -7.51
N THR A 13 3.19 11.99 -8.55
CA THR A 13 3.52 13.42 -8.44
C THR A 13 2.31 14.35 -8.53
N LYS A 14 1.10 13.80 -8.79
CA LYS A 14 -0.16 14.54 -8.88
C LYS A 14 -0.45 15.38 -7.63
N TYR A 15 -0.06 14.89 -6.45
CA TYR A 15 -0.33 15.50 -5.15
C TYR A 15 0.89 16.17 -4.52
N ARG A 16 1.97 16.41 -5.28
CA ARG A 16 3.24 16.93 -4.74
C ARG A 16 3.08 18.20 -3.90
N ASP A 17 2.18 19.08 -4.29
CA ASP A 17 1.92 20.36 -3.61
C ASP A 17 0.69 20.32 -2.68
N ALA A 18 0.16 19.12 -2.39
CA ALA A 18 -1.01 18.95 -1.55
C ALA A 18 -0.73 19.36 -0.09
N ALA A 19 -1.73 19.94 0.55
CA ALA A 19 -1.67 20.27 1.97
C ALA A 19 -1.60 19.00 2.83
N THR A 20 -1.04 19.10 4.04
CA THR A 20 -0.98 17.97 4.98
C THR A 20 -2.35 17.31 5.22
N THR A 21 -3.43 18.11 5.26
CA THR A 21 -4.79 17.58 5.42
C THR A 21 -5.25 16.73 4.24
N GLU A 22 -4.83 17.06 3.03
CA GLU A 22 -5.14 16.29 1.81
C GLU A 22 -4.35 14.99 1.78
N TRP A 23 -3.07 15.01 2.19
CA TRP A 23 -2.28 13.79 2.36
C TRP A 23 -2.88 12.84 3.41
N VAL A 24 -3.33 13.37 4.54
CA VAL A 24 -4.02 12.58 5.57
C VAL A 24 -5.33 12.01 5.03
N ALA A 25 -6.11 12.80 4.29
CA ALA A 25 -7.34 12.33 3.66
C ALA A 25 -7.07 11.20 2.66
N LYS A 26 -6.04 11.34 1.82
CA LYS A 26 -5.67 10.30 0.84
C LYS A 26 -5.17 9.03 1.51
N LEU A 27 -4.37 9.13 2.58
CA LEU A 27 -3.99 7.95 3.37
C LEU A 27 -5.20 7.25 4.00
N TYR A 28 -6.18 8.02 4.48
CA TYR A 28 -7.42 7.47 5.02
C TYR A 28 -8.27 6.77 3.95
N GLU A 29 -8.34 7.34 2.73
CA GLU A 29 -9.01 6.76 1.56
C GLU A 29 -8.44 5.36 1.25
N GLU A 30 -7.13 5.24 0.98
CA GLU A 30 -6.52 3.95 0.63
C GLU A 30 -6.63 2.92 1.75
N THR A 31 -6.44 3.35 3.01
CA THR A 31 -6.57 2.41 4.15
C THR A 31 -8.03 1.98 4.36
N HIS A 32 -9.00 2.80 3.95
CA HIS A 32 -10.40 2.43 3.95
C HIS A 32 -10.72 1.42 2.84
N GLU A 33 -10.16 1.58 1.63
CA GLU A 33 -10.30 0.64 0.52
C GLU A 33 -9.71 -0.74 0.87
N VAL A 34 -8.49 -0.78 1.44
CA VAL A 34 -7.91 -2.01 2.02
C VAL A 34 -8.86 -2.67 3.02
N ALA A 35 -9.45 -1.89 3.94
CA ALA A 35 -10.37 -2.44 4.93
C ALA A 35 -11.64 -3.02 4.28
N GLN A 36 -12.17 -2.38 3.24
CA GLN A 36 -13.32 -2.89 2.49
C GLN A 36 -13.00 -4.21 1.79
N GLU A 37 -11.89 -4.30 1.06
CA GLU A 37 -11.50 -5.54 0.37
C GLU A 37 -11.19 -6.68 1.35
N ALA A 38 -10.52 -6.38 2.47
CA ALA A 38 -10.26 -7.38 3.51
C ALA A 38 -11.56 -7.92 4.16
N ILE A 39 -12.55 -7.05 4.39
CA ILE A 39 -13.87 -7.47 4.90
C ILE A 39 -14.61 -8.29 3.86
N LYS A 40 -14.58 -7.90 2.57
CA LYS A 40 -15.17 -8.69 1.47
C LYS A 40 -14.58 -10.10 1.42
N LEU A 41 -13.26 -10.21 1.49
CA LEU A 41 -12.55 -11.50 1.50
C LEU A 41 -12.97 -12.36 2.69
N PHE A 42 -13.00 -11.76 3.90
CA PHE A 42 -13.49 -12.44 5.10
C PHE A 42 -14.95 -12.92 4.94
N CYS A 43 -15.83 -12.09 4.39
CA CYS A 43 -17.22 -12.45 4.16
C CYS A 43 -17.36 -13.60 3.17
N LEU A 44 -16.58 -13.63 2.08
CA LEU A 44 -16.57 -14.75 1.13
C LEU A 44 -16.16 -16.05 1.80
N HIS A 45 -15.12 -16.05 2.64
CA HIS A 45 -14.72 -17.24 3.40
C HIS A 45 -15.71 -17.64 4.50
N CYS A 46 -16.40 -16.68 5.12
CA CYS A 46 -17.37 -16.96 6.20
C CYS A 46 -18.75 -17.34 5.70
N ALA A 47 -19.13 -16.95 4.48
CA ALA A 47 -20.42 -17.24 3.85
C ALA A 47 -20.55 -18.71 3.41
N ARG A 48 -20.12 -19.65 4.27
CA ARG A 48 -20.24 -21.12 4.16
C ARG A 48 -21.69 -21.62 4.10
N CYS A 49 -22.43 -21.17 3.09
CA CYS A 49 -23.76 -21.62 2.70
C CYS A 49 -23.78 -21.79 1.17
N GLY A 50 -22.85 -22.58 0.62
CA GLY A 50 -22.72 -22.87 -0.81
C GLY A 50 -21.35 -23.43 -1.19
N GLU A 51 -21.18 -23.82 -2.46
CA GLU A 51 -19.84 -24.02 -3.07
C GLU A 51 -19.09 -22.69 -3.01
N GLU A 52 -17.81 -22.73 -2.61
CA GLU A 52 -16.96 -21.54 -2.59
C GLU A 52 -16.78 -21.06 -4.03
N ASP A 53 -17.14 -19.80 -4.30
CA ASP A 53 -16.88 -19.15 -5.59
C ASP A 53 -15.40 -18.77 -5.64
N GLU A 54 -14.56 -19.74 -6.02
CA GLU A 54 -13.10 -19.59 -6.10
C GLU A 54 -12.70 -18.38 -6.96
N ALA A 55 -13.44 -18.12 -8.05
CA ALA A 55 -13.18 -16.98 -8.93
C ALA A 55 -13.50 -15.65 -8.24
N ALA A 56 -14.56 -15.57 -7.45
CA ALA A 56 -14.86 -14.38 -6.66
C ALA A 56 -13.81 -14.15 -5.56
N ILE A 57 -13.30 -15.21 -4.94
CA ILE A 57 -12.23 -15.12 -3.93
C ILE A 57 -10.94 -14.59 -4.57
N GLU A 58 -10.48 -15.19 -5.67
CA GLU A 58 -9.26 -14.78 -6.38
C GLU A 58 -9.35 -13.31 -6.84
N ALA A 59 -10.52 -12.88 -7.31
CA ALA A 59 -10.74 -11.49 -7.70
C ALA A 59 -10.59 -10.52 -6.50
N VAL A 60 -11.17 -10.84 -5.34
CA VAL A 60 -11.06 -10.00 -4.15
C VAL A 60 -9.65 -10.03 -3.56
N GLU A 61 -8.95 -11.17 -3.60
CA GLU A 61 -7.54 -11.25 -3.21
C GLU A 61 -6.65 -10.36 -4.09
N THR A 62 -6.91 -10.35 -5.40
CA THR A 62 -6.20 -9.50 -6.35
C THR A 62 -6.44 -8.01 -6.04
N ASN A 63 -7.70 -7.62 -5.83
CA ASN A 63 -8.04 -6.24 -5.46
C ASN A 63 -7.38 -5.85 -4.13
N LEU A 64 -7.44 -6.71 -3.11
CA LEU A 64 -6.80 -6.44 -1.81
C LEU A 64 -5.28 -6.22 -1.97
N ALA A 65 -4.62 -6.99 -2.82
CA ALA A 65 -3.20 -6.81 -3.11
C ALA A 65 -2.91 -5.47 -3.81
N GLU A 66 -3.79 -5.04 -4.72
CA GLU A 66 -3.71 -3.75 -5.40
C GLU A 66 -3.90 -2.58 -4.40
N GLU A 67 -4.94 -2.61 -3.58
CA GLU A 67 -5.21 -1.58 -2.57
C GLU A 67 -4.09 -1.48 -1.50
N LEU A 68 -3.53 -2.62 -1.07
CA LEU A 68 -2.37 -2.62 -0.18
C LEU A 68 -1.15 -1.97 -0.85
N THR A 69 -1.00 -2.16 -2.16
CA THR A 69 0.06 -1.53 -2.94
C THR A 69 -0.20 -0.04 -3.14
N ASP A 70 -1.45 0.39 -3.27
CA ASP A 70 -1.79 1.81 -3.35
C ASP A 70 -1.53 2.56 -2.03
N VAL A 71 -1.72 1.92 -0.87
CA VAL A 71 -1.22 2.46 0.41
C VAL A 71 0.30 2.68 0.37
N ILE A 72 1.07 1.75 -0.19
CA ILE A 72 2.53 1.90 -0.36
C ILE A 72 2.81 3.08 -1.30
N THR A 73 2.09 3.19 -2.41
CA THR A 73 2.21 4.29 -3.37
C THR A 73 1.93 5.65 -2.72
N VAL A 74 0.89 5.77 -1.90
CA VAL A 74 0.59 7.02 -1.16
C VAL A 74 1.70 7.35 -0.17
N CYS A 75 2.21 6.37 0.58
CA CYS A 75 3.34 6.58 1.49
C CYS A 75 4.59 7.06 0.75
N VAL A 76 4.91 6.43 -0.39
CA VAL A 76 6.05 6.78 -1.24
C VAL A 76 5.89 8.18 -1.85
N SER A 77 4.69 8.51 -2.29
CA SER A 77 4.35 9.83 -2.85
C SER A 77 4.48 10.94 -1.82
N TRP A 78 4.00 10.69 -0.59
CA TRP A 78 4.10 11.68 0.48
C TRP A 78 5.57 11.85 0.94
N LEU A 79 6.33 10.75 1.02
CA LEU A 79 7.78 10.82 1.26
C LEU A 79 8.51 11.64 0.17
N ASP A 80 8.17 11.46 -1.11
CA ASP A 80 8.70 12.27 -2.22
C ASP A 80 8.37 13.75 -2.04
N ALA A 81 7.13 14.09 -1.68
CA ALA A 81 6.70 15.46 -1.39
C ALA A 81 7.45 16.08 -0.19
N LEU A 82 7.87 15.27 0.78
CA LEU A 82 8.75 15.68 1.89
C LEU A 82 10.24 15.77 1.51
N GLY A 83 10.60 15.47 0.25
CA GLY A 83 11.96 15.54 -0.27
C GLY A 83 12.78 14.24 -0.11
N TYR A 84 12.14 13.12 0.21
CA TYR A 84 12.81 11.81 0.29
C TYR A 84 12.82 11.14 -1.08
N ASP A 85 13.93 11.28 -1.79
CA ASP A 85 14.20 10.52 -3.00
C ASP A 85 14.30 9.00 -2.72
N GLU A 86 14.38 8.18 -3.77
CA GLU A 86 14.43 6.72 -3.67
C GLU A 86 15.53 6.22 -2.73
N LYS A 87 16.73 6.83 -2.81
CA LYS A 87 17.86 6.47 -1.96
C LYS A 87 17.58 6.80 -0.50
N ALA A 88 17.02 7.98 -0.21
CA ALA A 88 16.65 8.40 1.13
C ALA A 88 15.56 7.49 1.73
N ARG A 89 14.57 7.09 0.92
CA ARG A 89 13.55 6.10 1.33
C ARG A 89 14.19 4.75 1.67
N GLY A 90 15.14 4.27 0.87
CA GLY A 90 15.92 3.05 1.18
C GLY A 90 16.67 3.13 2.51
N VAL A 91 17.26 4.28 2.84
CA VAL A 91 17.93 4.49 4.15
C VAL A 91 16.93 4.51 5.31
N VAL A 92 15.73 5.06 5.11
CA VAL A 92 14.66 4.98 6.12
C VAL A 92 14.19 3.53 6.31
N GLN A 93 13.95 2.79 5.22
CA GLN A 93 13.55 1.38 5.27
C GLN A 93 14.59 0.53 5.99
N TRP A 94 15.88 0.70 5.68
CA TRP A 94 16.97 0.00 6.38
C TRP A 94 16.94 0.24 7.88
N ARG A 95 16.73 1.50 8.32
CA ARG A 95 16.62 1.84 9.75
C ARG A 95 15.41 1.17 10.42
N VAL A 96 14.28 1.04 9.73
CA VAL A 96 13.09 0.34 10.23
C VAL A 96 13.36 -1.16 10.34
N ASN A 97 13.93 -1.77 9.30
CA ASN A 97 14.24 -3.20 9.27
C ASN A 97 15.27 -3.60 10.34
N GLU A 98 16.30 -2.78 10.57
CA GLU A 98 17.25 -3.02 11.66
C GLU A 98 16.59 -3.02 13.05
N LYS A 99 15.56 -2.19 13.27
CA LYS A 99 14.77 -2.22 14.52
C LYS A 99 13.94 -3.50 14.60
N ASN A 100 13.32 -3.92 13.51
CA ASN A 100 12.53 -5.16 13.45
C ASN A 100 13.42 -6.40 13.68
N LYS A 101 14.61 -6.43 13.11
CA LYS A 101 15.61 -7.49 13.30
C LYS A 101 16.06 -7.61 14.75
N LYS A 102 16.34 -6.48 15.41
CA LYS A 102 16.67 -6.45 16.85
C LYS A 102 15.54 -6.97 17.75
N ARG A 103 14.29 -6.90 17.28
CA ARG A 103 13.10 -7.43 17.97
C ARG A 103 12.79 -8.89 17.60
N GLY A 104 13.48 -9.47 16.60
CA GLY A 104 13.24 -10.82 16.12
C GLY A 104 12.01 -10.97 15.22
N TYR A 105 11.55 -9.88 14.58
CA TYR A 105 10.42 -9.93 13.63
C TYR A 105 10.83 -10.26 12.20
N VAL A 106 12.13 -10.13 11.89
CA VAL A 106 12.77 -10.43 10.59
C VAL A 106 14.18 -10.94 10.83
#